data_AF-A0A800IJH1-F1
#
_entry.id   AF-A0A800IJH1-F1
#
_cell.length_a   1.000
_cell.length_b   1.000
_cell.length_c   1.000
_cell.angle_alpha   90.00
_cell.angle_beta   90.00
_cell.angle_gamma   90.00
#
_symmetry.space_group_name_H-M   'P 1'
#
loop_
_entity.id
_entity.type
_entity.pdbx_description
1 polymer ?
#
loop_
_entity_poly.entity_id
_entity_poly.type
_entity_poly.pdbx_seq_one_letter_code
_entity_poly.pdbx_strand_id
1 'polypeptide(L)'
;MAASARFAEMVLPLPIDQVFSYSIPDSLRDMAQPGCRAFVSFRNRLMTGVITGMADSCPVKTPKPLLDVLDHEPVLDSTLLELTHWVADYYLCTWGETIKTALPAGLLNEAEQTVSITRSFPPDVLEQLRRTAPQQALLLSTIADHQAISINSLKRRVKIRQPFASLRSLEAKGYIEFTVGKPSADPGIKYETWVETITPQEEVEQLISQLAARAPKQASCINLLVKHDGKLTTDQLRHLGGIDRAVIRALEKKELIETYEVEVIRDPYQNYKVETAKQIKPTLEQA
;
A
#
# COMPACT_ATOMS: atom_id res chain seq x y z
N MET A 1 -10.58 -17.25 28.58
CA MET A 1 -9.69 -18.43 28.63
C MET A 1 -9.32 -18.80 27.20
N ALA A 2 -8.19 -18.30 26.68
CA ALA A 2 -7.64 -18.72 25.39
C ALA A 2 -6.52 -19.73 25.67
N ALA A 3 -6.89 -20.97 25.98
CA ALA A 3 -5.93 -22.04 26.18
C ALA A 3 -5.69 -22.77 24.84
N SER A 4 -4.42 -22.88 24.46
CA SER A 4 -3.84 -24.01 23.69
C SER A 4 -3.99 -24.09 22.16
N ALA A 5 -4.66 -23.18 21.46
CA ALA A 5 -4.70 -23.29 19.99
C ALA A 5 -3.27 -23.25 19.40
N ARG A 6 -2.91 -24.29 18.63
CA ARG A 6 -1.59 -24.46 18.01
C ARG A 6 -1.56 -24.02 16.55
N PHE A 7 -2.74 -23.87 15.96
CA PHE A 7 -2.90 -23.57 14.56
C PHE A 7 -3.90 -22.42 14.37
N ALA A 8 -3.61 -21.58 13.39
CA ALA A 8 -4.51 -20.55 12.91
C ALA A 8 -5.12 -21.01 11.59
N GLU A 9 -6.44 -20.90 11.49
CA GLU A 9 -7.16 -21.01 10.24
C GLU A 9 -7.18 -19.64 9.59
N MET A 10 -6.82 -19.57 8.31
CA MET A 10 -6.63 -18.32 7.61
C MET A 10 -7.23 -18.35 6.22
N VAL A 11 -7.80 -17.22 5.83
CA VAL A 11 -8.18 -16.94 4.44
C VAL A 11 -7.22 -15.93 3.84
N LEU A 12 -6.87 -16.15 2.59
CA LEU A 12 -5.98 -15.28 1.81
C LEU A 12 -6.81 -14.50 0.78
N PRO A 13 -6.43 -13.27 0.42
CA PRO A 13 -7.15 -12.43 -0.55
C PRO A 13 -6.98 -12.92 -2.00
N LEU A 14 -7.41 -14.16 -2.26
CA LEU A 14 -7.25 -14.91 -3.49
C LEU A 14 -8.61 -15.51 -3.91
N PRO A 15 -8.83 -15.72 -5.22
CA PRO A 15 -10.00 -16.43 -5.74
C PRO A 15 -9.83 -17.96 -5.55
N ILE A 16 -9.58 -18.38 -4.31
CA ILE A 16 -9.50 -19.77 -3.89
C ILE A 16 -10.46 -19.96 -2.71
N ASP A 17 -11.46 -20.81 -2.91
CA ASP A 17 -12.42 -21.16 -1.88
C ASP A 17 -11.82 -22.21 -0.93
N GLN A 18 -10.88 -21.77 -0.10
CA GLN A 18 -10.17 -22.63 0.83
C GLN A 18 -9.69 -21.86 2.06
N VAL A 19 -9.89 -22.45 3.23
CA VAL A 19 -9.25 -22.05 4.49
C VAL A 19 -7.93 -22.79 4.62
N PHE A 20 -6.86 -22.04 4.92
CA PHE A 20 -5.50 -22.55 5.07
C PHE A 20 -5.13 -22.65 6.55
N SER A 21 -4.51 -23.76 6.95
CA SER A 21 -4.03 -23.96 8.32
C SER A 21 -2.53 -23.66 8.43
N TYR A 22 -2.17 -22.78 9.37
CA TYR A 22 -0.80 -22.42 9.68
C TYR A 22 -0.49 -22.74 11.15
N SER A 23 0.76 -23.11 11.46
CA SER A 23 1.18 -23.24 12.87
C SER A 23 1.46 -21.88 13.49
N ILE A 24 1.14 -21.74 14.77
CA ILE A 24 1.36 -20.51 15.53
C ILE A 24 2.64 -20.68 16.35
N PRO A 25 3.73 -19.94 16.04
CA PRO A 25 4.92 -19.89 16.89
C PRO A 25 4.59 -19.42 18.30
N ASP A 26 5.32 -19.91 19.31
CA ASP A 26 5.08 -19.56 20.71
C ASP A 26 5.07 -18.04 20.96
N SER A 27 5.96 -17.31 20.28
CA SER A 27 6.07 -15.85 20.38
C SER A 27 4.86 -15.08 19.84
N LEU A 28 4.00 -15.71 19.03
CA LEU A 28 2.85 -15.07 18.39
C LEU A 28 1.52 -15.52 18.99
N ARG A 29 1.52 -16.46 19.95
CA ARG A 29 0.28 -17.06 20.50
C ARG A 29 -0.66 -16.04 21.11
N ASP A 30 -0.13 -15.07 21.87
CA ASP A 30 -0.95 -14.09 22.58
C ASP A 30 -1.57 -13.06 21.63
N MET A 31 -0.96 -12.83 20.46
CA MET A 31 -1.43 -11.89 19.44
C MET A 31 -2.37 -12.55 18.42
N ALA A 32 -2.20 -13.85 18.15
CA ALA A 32 -2.98 -14.56 17.15
C ALA A 32 -4.43 -14.78 17.61
N GLN A 33 -5.36 -14.03 17.03
CA GLN A 33 -6.79 -14.11 17.31
C GLN A 33 -7.59 -14.00 16.00
N PRO A 34 -8.79 -14.60 15.92
CA PRO A 34 -9.69 -14.39 14.79
C PRO A 34 -9.94 -12.91 14.53
N GLY A 35 -9.90 -12.53 13.26
CA GLY A 35 -10.07 -11.16 12.78
C GLY A 35 -8.78 -10.35 12.70
N CYS A 36 -7.69 -10.82 13.30
CA CYS A 36 -6.36 -10.23 13.12
C CYS A 36 -5.79 -10.61 11.74
N ARG A 37 -5.04 -9.69 11.15
CA ARG A 37 -4.23 -9.98 9.98
C ARG A 37 -2.96 -10.69 10.40
N ALA A 38 -2.58 -11.70 9.64
CA ALA A 38 -1.33 -12.42 9.84
C ALA A 38 -0.57 -12.54 8.53
N PHE A 39 0.75 -12.55 8.68
CA PHE A 39 1.68 -12.58 7.58
C PHE A 39 2.21 -14.00 7.37
N VAL A 40 2.09 -14.50 6.15
CA VAL A 40 2.36 -15.92 5.84
C VAL A 40 3.07 -16.10 4.50
N SER A 41 3.65 -17.28 4.32
CA SER A 41 4.11 -17.72 3.00
C SER A 41 3.07 -18.59 2.31
N PHE A 42 2.72 -18.22 1.09
CA PHE A 42 1.84 -18.98 0.21
C PHE A 42 2.54 -19.28 -1.10
N ARG A 43 2.81 -20.57 -1.36
CA ARG A 43 3.72 -21.03 -2.43
C ARG A 43 5.07 -20.30 -2.36
N ASN A 44 5.42 -19.54 -3.40
CA ASN A 44 6.68 -18.78 -3.52
C ASN A 44 6.53 -17.29 -3.19
N ARG A 45 5.37 -16.88 -2.67
CA ARG A 45 5.04 -15.48 -2.35
C ARG A 45 4.74 -15.35 -0.87
N LEU A 46 4.87 -14.12 -0.37
CA LEU A 46 4.47 -13.77 0.97
C LEU A 46 3.25 -12.88 0.88
N MET A 47 2.28 -13.13 1.76
CA MET A 47 0.96 -12.52 1.68
C MET A 47 0.44 -12.24 3.07
N THR A 48 -0.41 -11.23 3.16
CA THR A 48 -1.20 -10.94 4.34
C THR A 48 -2.56 -11.59 4.17
N GLY A 49 -2.97 -12.40 5.14
CA GLY A 49 -4.31 -12.96 5.24
C GLY A 49 -4.98 -12.56 6.54
N VAL A 50 -6.18 -13.03 6.75
CA VAL A 50 -6.92 -12.83 8.01
C VAL A 50 -7.09 -14.18 8.69
N ILE A 51 -6.83 -14.22 10.01
CA ILE A 51 -7.14 -15.37 10.85
C ILE A 51 -8.66 -15.43 11.00
N THR A 52 -9.28 -16.53 10.59
CA THR A 52 -10.73 -16.73 10.68
C THR A 52 -11.13 -17.65 11.82
N GLY A 53 -10.19 -18.47 12.28
CA GLY A 53 -10.44 -19.47 13.32
C GLY A 53 -9.14 -19.93 13.98
N MET A 54 -9.30 -20.65 15.09
CA MET A 54 -8.20 -21.20 15.88
C MET A 54 -8.43 -22.69 16.07
N ALA A 55 -7.39 -23.50 15.89
CA ALA A 55 -7.49 -24.95 15.94
C ALA A 55 -6.37 -25.60 16.77
N ASP A 56 -6.70 -26.72 17.43
CA ASP A 56 -5.75 -27.54 18.19
C ASP A 56 -5.09 -28.63 17.33
N SER A 57 -5.71 -28.97 16.20
CA SER A 57 -5.22 -29.96 15.24
C SER A 57 -5.11 -29.37 13.83
N CYS A 58 -4.16 -29.85 13.05
CA CYS A 58 -3.97 -29.43 11.66
C CYS A 58 -4.18 -30.64 10.73
N PRO A 59 -4.98 -30.50 9.64
CA PRO A 59 -5.13 -31.56 8.64
C PRO A 59 -3.85 -31.79 7.83
N VAL A 60 -2.88 -30.88 7.90
CA VAL A 60 -1.61 -30.94 7.18
C VAL A 60 -0.51 -31.45 8.10
N LYS A 61 0.29 -32.41 7.60
CA LYS A 61 1.38 -33.03 8.37
C LYS A 61 2.49 -32.03 8.76
N THR A 62 2.79 -31.08 7.88
CA THR A 62 3.83 -30.07 8.07
C THR A 62 3.28 -28.70 7.69
N PRO A 63 2.48 -28.06 8.57
CA PRO A 63 1.98 -26.72 8.31
C PRO A 63 3.13 -25.73 8.36
N LYS A 64 3.06 -24.73 7.47
CA LYS A 64 3.97 -23.60 7.54
C LYS A 64 3.63 -22.73 8.75
N PRO A 65 4.61 -22.06 9.38
CA PRO A 65 4.33 -21.16 10.49
C PRO A 65 3.74 -19.84 10.00
N LEU A 66 2.99 -19.17 10.88
CA LEU A 66 2.80 -17.72 10.80
C LEU A 66 4.17 -17.04 10.89
N LEU A 67 4.39 -16.05 10.02
CA LEU A 67 5.61 -15.25 10.04
C LEU A 67 5.48 -14.05 10.98
N ASP A 68 4.28 -13.47 11.09
CA ASP A 68 3.96 -12.38 12.00
C ASP A 68 2.45 -12.24 12.19
N VAL A 69 2.02 -11.54 13.25
CA VAL A 69 0.64 -11.04 13.42
C VAL A 69 0.70 -9.52 13.43
N LEU A 70 -0.07 -8.88 12.55
CA LEU A 70 0.10 -7.47 12.21
C LEU A 70 -0.75 -6.52 13.06
N ASP A 71 -1.66 -7.06 13.86
CA ASP A 71 -2.63 -6.29 14.63
C ASP A 71 -2.59 -6.68 16.10
N HIS A 72 -2.75 -5.68 16.97
CA HIS A 72 -2.91 -5.90 18.41
C HIS A 72 -4.35 -6.29 18.79
N GLU A 73 -5.32 -5.87 17.97
CA GLU A 73 -6.74 -6.17 18.12
C GLU A 73 -7.33 -6.58 16.76
N PRO A 74 -8.41 -7.39 16.73
CA PRO A 74 -9.04 -7.80 15.49
C PRO A 74 -9.51 -6.61 14.63
N VAL A 75 -9.08 -6.59 13.37
CA VAL A 75 -9.54 -5.58 12.39
C VAL A 75 -10.94 -5.93 11.87
N LEU A 76 -11.27 -7.23 11.86
CA LEU A 76 -12.61 -7.73 11.64
C LEU A 76 -13.10 -8.33 12.95
N ASP A 77 -14.18 -7.80 13.51
CA ASP A 77 -14.85 -8.47 14.63
C ASP A 77 -15.57 -9.75 14.16
N SER A 78 -16.13 -10.50 15.11
CA SER A 78 -16.85 -11.74 14.82
C SER A 78 -18.04 -11.51 13.89
N THR A 79 -18.77 -10.40 14.07
CA THR A 79 -19.94 -10.07 13.26
C THR A 79 -19.54 -9.82 11.80
N LEU A 80 -18.44 -9.12 11.58
CA LEU A 80 -17.96 -8.84 10.23
C LEU A 80 -17.31 -10.08 9.58
N LEU A 81 -16.66 -10.95 10.35
CA LEU A 81 -16.22 -12.27 9.87
C LEU A 81 -17.41 -13.12 9.41
N GLU A 82 -18.47 -13.20 10.21
CA GLU A 82 -19.70 -13.92 9.86
C GLU A 82 -20.39 -13.31 8.64
N LEU A 83 -20.50 -11.98 8.58
CA LEU A 83 -21.08 -11.28 7.44
C LEU A 83 -20.29 -11.55 6.15
N THR A 84 -18.97 -11.44 6.20
CA THR A 84 -18.14 -11.69 5.02
C THR A 84 -18.16 -13.15 4.58
N HIS A 85 -18.33 -14.10 5.51
CA HIS A 85 -18.56 -15.50 5.16
C HIS A 85 -19.91 -15.69 4.48
N TRP A 86 -20.98 -15.14 5.06
CA TRP A 86 -22.32 -15.21 4.49
C TRP A 86 -22.40 -14.59 3.09
N VAL A 87 -21.76 -13.43 2.88
CA VAL A 87 -21.69 -12.78 1.56
C VAL A 87 -20.98 -13.68 0.56
N ALA A 88 -19.86 -14.32 0.95
CA ALA A 88 -19.14 -15.25 0.10
C ALA A 88 -20.01 -16.43 -0.33
N ASP A 89 -20.69 -17.06 0.63
CA ASP A 89 -21.61 -18.18 0.38
C ASP A 89 -22.80 -17.78 -0.51
N TYR A 90 -23.43 -16.64 -0.21
CA TYR A 90 -24.64 -16.20 -0.89
C TYR A 90 -24.38 -15.74 -2.32
N TYR A 91 -23.27 -15.02 -2.54
CA TYR A 91 -22.92 -14.47 -3.86
C TYR A 91 -21.94 -15.36 -4.65
N LEU A 92 -21.60 -16.54 -4.13
CA LEU A 92 -20.74 -17.53 -4.79
C LEU A 92 -19.37 -16.95 -5.16
N CYS A 93 -18.80 -16.15 -4.26
CA CYS A 93 -17.42 -15.67 -4.33
C CYS A 93 -16.60 -16.25 -3.19
N THR A 94 -15.28 -16.07 -3.19
CA THR A 94 -14.46 -16.63 -2.11
C THR A 94 -14.49 -15.74 -0.87
N TRP A 95 -14.37 -16.36 0.31
CA TRP A 95 -14.32 -15.61 1.56
C TRP A 95 -13.15 -14.62 1.60
N GLY A 96 -12.01 -15.02 1.03
CA GLY A 96 -10.84 -14.16 0.89
C GLY A 96 -11.07 -12.90 0.03
N GLU A 97 -11.80 -13.01 -1.07
CA GLU A 97 -12.16 -11.86 -1.92
C GLU A 97 -13.15 -10.93 -1.23
N THR A 98 -14.10 -11.49 -0.48
CA THR A 98 -15.06 -10.73 0.30
C THR A 98 -14.38 -9.95 1.42
N ILE A 99 -13.52 -10.59 2.20
CA ILE A 99 -12.72 -9.94 3.25
C ILE A 99 -11.83 -8.84 2.68
N LYS A 100 -11.19 -9.08 1.54
CA LYS A 100 -10.39 -8.07 0.85
C LYS A 100 -11.21 -6.83 0.47
N THR A 101 -12.48 -7.02 0.14
CA THR A 101 -13.40 -5.95 -0.25
C THR A 101 -13.98 -5.21 0.95
N ALA A 102 -14.15 -5.91 2.08
CA ALA A 102 -14.60 -5.31 3.34
C ALA A 102 -13.54 -4.42 4.01
N LEU A 103 -12.25 -4.71 3.80
CA LEU A 103 -11.15 -3.95 4.38
C LEU A 103 -10.73 -2.75 3.52
N PRO A 104 -10.27 -1.63 4.14
CA PRO A 104 -9.73 -0.51 3.38
C PRO A 104 -8.54 -0.92 2.50
N ALA A 105 -8.39 -0.21 1.38
CA ALA A 105 -7.31 -0.47 0.43
C ALA A 105 -5.94 -0.33 1.12
N GLY A 106 -5.11 -1.35 0.98
CA GLY A 106 -3.75 -1.36 1.50
C GLY A 106 -3.51 -2.27 2.71
N LEU A 107 -4.56 -2.64 3.45
CA LEU A 107 -4.40 -3.42 4.69
C LEU A 107 -4.00 -4.88 4.43
N LEU A 108 -4.39 -5.46 3.30
CA LEU A 108 -3.97 -6.79 2.88
C LEU A 108 -2.86 -6.72 1.81
N ASN A 109 -2.14 -5.60 1.72
CA ASN A 109 -1.03 -5.50 0.78
C ASN A 109 -0.03 -6.62 1.02
N GLU A 110 0.47 -7.16 -0.08
CA GLU A 110 1.61 -8.06 -0.04
C GLU A 110 2.81 -7.30 0.53
N ALA A 111 3.47 -7.87 1.53
CA ALA A 111 4.77 -7.39 1.98
C ALA A 111 5.71 -7.25 0.79
N GLU A 112 6.40 -6.13 0.73
CA GLU A 112 7.41 -5.94 -0.30
C GLU A 112 8.62 -6.83 0.05
N GLN A 113 8.78 -7.93 -0.70
CA GLN A 113 9.99 -8.74 -0.60
C GLN A 113 11.18 -7.90 -1.05
N THR A 114 12.19 -7.81 -0.18
CA THR A 114 13.47 -7.19 -0.49
C THR A 114 14.55 -8.27 -0.63
N VAL A 115 15.55 -7.97 -1.44
CA VAL A 115 16.75 -8.79 -1.54
C VAL A 115 17.92 -7.92 -1.12
N SER A 116 18.75 -8.45 -0.24
CA SER A 116 19.98 -7.81 0.23
C SER A 116 21.15 -8.74 0.02
N ILE A 117 22.36 -8.19 0.07
CA ILE A 117 23.57 -9.01 0.07
C ILE A 117 23.80 -9.56 1.47
N THR A 118 23.99 -10.87 1.57
CA THR A 118 24.27 -11.54 2.84
C THR A 118 25.63 -11.13 3.39
N ARG A 119 26.66 -10.99 2.53
CA ARG A 119 28.05 -10.60 2.87
C ARG A 119 28.77 -10.06 1.62
N SER A 120 29.84 -9.26 1.81
CA SER A 120 30.78 -8.92 0.72
C SER A 120 31.18 -10.22 -0.03
N PHE A 121 30.84 -10.30 -1.32
CA PHE A 121 31.26 -11.39 -2.18
C PHE A 121 32.58 -11.01 -2.88
N PRO A 122 33.47 -11.97 -3.16
CA PRO A 122 34.73 -11.70 -3.85
C PRO A 122 34.50 -11.08 -5.25
N PRO A 123 35.28 -10.06 -5.69
CA PRO A 123 35.07 -9.38 -6.98
C PRO A 123 35.11 -10.34 -8.19
N ASP A 124 35.91 -11.40 -8.09
CA ASP A 124 36.07 -12.50 -9.03
C ASP A 124 34.77 -13.27 -9.30
N VAL A 125 33.86 -13.35 -8.32
CA VAL A 125 32.53 -13.96 -8.50
C VAL A 125 31.72 -13.19 -9.54
N LEU A 126 31.77 -11.85 -9.50
CA LEU A 126 31.01 -11.00 -10.41
C LEU A 126 31.53 -11.17 -11.85
N GLU A 127 32.86 -11.18 -12.02
CA GLU A 127 33.51 -11.39 -13.32
C GLU A 127 33.21 -12.78 -13.90
N GLN A 128 33.21 -13.82 -13.06
CA GLN A 128 32.85 -15.16 -13.48
C GLN A 128 31.37 -15.25 -13.90
N LEU A 129 30.47 -14.63 -13.15
CA LEU A 129 29.05 -14.58 -13.49
C LEU A 129 28.80 -13.77 -14.77
N ARG A 130 29.55 -12.70 -15.03
CA ARG A 130 29.43 -11.94 -16.30
C ARG A 130 29.68 -12.83 -17.51
N ARG A 131 30.59 -13.81 -17.40
CA ARG A 131 30.93 -14.75 -18.48
C ARG A 131 29.97 -15.94 -18.58
N THR A 132 29.49 -16.45 -17.43
CA THR A 132 28.73 -17.72 -17.38
C THR A 132 27.21 -17.53 -17.25
N ALA A 133 26.76 -16.48 -16.57
CA ALA A 133 25.36 -16.20 -16.29
C ALA A 133 25.12 -14.66 -16.23
N PRO A 134 25.12 -13.95 -17.37
CA PRO A 134 25.09 -12.48 -17.43
C PRO A 134 23.93 -11.85 -16.65
N GLN A 135 22.77 -12.51 -16.66
CA GLN A 135 21.59 -12.06 -15.93
C GLN A 135 21.76 -12.16 -14.41
N GLN A 136 22.47 -13.18 -13.90
CA GLN A 136 22.80 -13.29 -12.47
C GLN A 136 23.79 -12.19 -12.07
N ALA A 137 24.78 -11.90 -12.91
CA ALA A 137 25.73 -10.82 -12.67
C ALA A 137 25.04 -9.45 -12.57
N LEU A 138 24.11 -9.16 -13.50
CA LEU A 138 23.35 -7.90 -13.51
C LEU A 138 22.44 -7.74 -12.28
N LEU A 139 21.77 -8.81 -11.86
CA LEU A 139 20.96 -8.79 -10.64
C LEU A 139 21.85 -8.58 -9.41
N LEU A 140 22.94 -9.33 -9.29
CA LEU A 140 23.83 -9.26 -8.14
C LEU A 140 24.51 -7.89 -8.02
N SER A 141 24.97 -7.30 -9.13
CA SER A 141 25.55 -5.94 -9.11
C SER A 141 24.52 -4.88 -8.73
N THR A 142 23.29 -4.98 -9.24
CA THR A 142 22.22 -4.01 -8.92
C THR A 142 21.82 -4.09 -7.44
N ILE A 143 21.82 -5.29 -6.84
CA ILE A 143 21.57 -5.45 -5.40
C ILE A 143 22.75 -4.87 -4.59
N ALA A 144 23.98 -5.03 -5.07
CA ALA A 144 25.19 -4.49 -4.45
C ALA A 144 25.20 -2.97 -4.33
N ASP A 145 24.75 -2.29 -5.38
CA ASP A 145 24.70 -0.82 -5.42
C ASP A 145 23.69 -0.22 -4.42
N HIS A 146 22.76 -1.03 -3.89
CA HIS A 146 21.62 -0.55 -3.09
C HIS A 146 21.54 -1.14 -1.67
N GLN A 147 22.45 -2.04 -1.28
CA GLN A 147 22.46 -2.82 -0.01
C GLN A 147 21.23 -3.71 0.21
N ALA A 148 20.02 -3.16 0.13
CA ALA A 148 18.74 -3.85 0.10
C ALA A 148 17.82 -3.20 -0.94
N ILE A 149 17.19 -4.00 -1.80
CA ILE A 149 16.28 -3.50 -2.84
C ILE A 149 15.03 -4.35 -2.92
N SER A 150 13.88 -3.72 -3.10
CA SER A 150 12.63 -4.45 -3.32
C SER A 150 12.63 -5.19 -4.66
N ILE A 151 12.01 -6.37 -4.71
CA ILE A 151 11.92 -7.16 -5.95
C ILE A 151 11.21 -6.37 -7.06
N ASN A 152 10.21 -5.56 -6.72
CA ASN A 152 9.52 -4.71 -7.69
C ASN A 152 10.42 -3.59 -8.24
N SER A 153 11.22 -2.96 -7.38
CA SER A 153 12.21 -1.97 -7.81
C SER A 153 13.33 -2.61 -8.64
N LEU A 154 13.79 -3.80 -8.26
CA LEU A 154 14.79 -4.57 -9.00
C LEU A 154 14.30 -4.96 -10.40
N LYS A 155 13.05 -5.45 -10.53
CA LYS A 155 12.41 -5.75 -11.82
C LYS A 155 12.39 -4.53 -12.75
N ARG A 156 12.02 -3.36 -12.21
CA ARG A 156 11.96 -2.10 -12.96
C ARG A 156 13.35 -1.65 -13.42
N ARG A 157 14.35 -1.68 -12.54
CA ARG A 157 15.73 -1.27 -12.85
C ARG A 157 16.40 -2.18 -13.87
N VAL A 158 16.25 -3.50 -13.70
CA VAL A 158 16.89 -4.53 -14.54
C VAL A 158 16.06 -4.86 -15.78
N LYS A 159 14.83 -4.31 -15.89
CA LYS A 159 13.87 -4.56 -16.98
C LYS A 159 13.62 -6.06 -17.22
N ILE A 160 13.42 -6.80 -16.14
CA ILE A 160 13.22 -8.25 -16.16
C ILE A 160 11.81 -8.63 -15.68
N ARG A 161 11.16 -9.54 -16.42
CA ARG A 161 9.83 -10.07 -16.04
C ARG A 161 9.90 -11.07 -14.88
N GLN A 162 10.83 -12.03 -14.93
CA GLN A 162 10.91 -13.15 -13.99
C GLN A 162 12.31 -13.27 -13.35
N PRO A 163 12.60 -12.54 -12.26
CA PRO A 163 13.93 -12.56 -11.62
C PRO A 163 14.13 -13.76 -10.67
N PHE A 164 13.06 -14.45 -10.26
CA PHE A 164 13.09 -15.37 -9.12
C PHE A 164 14.02 -16.59 -9.32
N ALA A 165 14.10 -17.17 -10.51
CA ALA A 165 14.99 -18.31 -10.75
C ALA A 165 16.46 -17.94 -10.50
N SER A 166 16.88 -16.78 -11.01
CA SER A 166 18.23 -16.25 -10.81
C SER A 166 18.48 -15.84 -9.37
N LEU A 167 17.50 -15.19 -8.72
CA LEU A 167 17.62 -14.81 -7.31
C LEU A 167 17.70 -16.04 -6.39
N ARG A 168 16.90 -17.08 -6.61
CA ARG A 168 16.99 -18.34 -5.85
C ARG A 168 18.32 -19.05 -6.06
N SER A 169 18.88 -19.00 -7.26
CA SER A 169 20.23 -19.53 -7.52
C SER A 169 21.30 -18.75 -6.77
N LEU A 170 21.20 -17.41 -6.70
CA LEU A 170 22.11 -16.56 -5.96
C LEU A 170 21.99 -16.74 -4.44
N GLU A 171 20.76 -16.94 -3.93
CA GLU A 171 20.48 -17.26 -2.52
C GLU A 171 21.06 -18.62 -2.14
N ALA A 172 20.86 -19.66 -2.97
CA ALA A 172 21.44 -20.99 -2.75
C ALA A 172 22.98 -20.98 -2.74
N LYS A 173 23.59 -20.04 -3.47
CA LYS A 173 25.05 -19.79 -3.47
C LYS A 173 25.50 -18.92 -2.29
N GLY A 174 24.57 -18.41 -1.47
CA GLY A 174 24.85 -17.57 -0.30
C GLY A 174 25.23 -16.12 -0.60
N TYR A 175 24.98 -15.64 -1.83
CA TYR A 175 25.35 -14.27 -2.22
C TYR A 175 24.30 -13.23 -1.83
N ILE A 176 23.04 -13.64 -1.76
CA ILE A 176 21.92 -12.78 -1.41
C ILE A 176 21.03 -13.47 -0.39
N GLU A 177 20.29 -12.67 0.36
CA GLU A 177 19.27 -13.11 1.27
C GLU A 177 17.96 -12.40 0.94
N PHE A 178 16.86 -13.14 0.96
CA PHE A 178 15.54 -12.53 0.88
C PHE A 178 15.17 -12.04 2.26
N THR A 179 15.13 -10.72 2.42
CA THR A 179 14.54 -10.09 3.60
C THR A 179 13.13 -9.68 3.27
N VAL A 180 12.29 -9.63 4.28
CA VAL A 180 10.89 -9.29 4.09
C VAL A 180 10.62 -8.10 4.97
N GLY A 181 10.34 -6.95 4.36
CA GLY A 181 9.76 -5.84 5.10
C GLY A 181 8.37 -6.25 5.54
N LYS A 182 7.97 -5.95 6.78
CA LYS A 182 6.56 -6.04 7.17
C LYS A 182 5.74 -5.20 6.17
N PRO A 183 4.53 -5.61 5.78
CA PRO A 183 3.64 -4.73 5.02
C PRO A 183 3.54 -3.39 5.77
N SER A 184 3.76 -2.28 5.07
CA SER A 184 3.55 -0.96 5.69
C SER A 184 2.09 -0.88 6.12
N ALA A 185 1.85 -0.81 7.42
CA ALA A 185 0.52 -0.58 7.98
C ALA A 185 0.04 0.85 7.71
N ASP A 186 0.97 1.77 7.44
CA ASP A 186 0.64 3.16 7.20
C ASP A 186 0.15 3.39 5.76
N PRO A 187 -1.08 3.90 5.57
CA PRO A 187 -1.48 4.49 4.31
C PRO A 187 -0.58 5.71 4.10
N GLY A 188 0.45 5.57 3.27
CA GLY A 188 1.47 6.60 3.07
C GLY A 188 0.91 8.02 2.99
N ILE A 189 1.61 8.94 3.66
CA ILE A 189 1.23 10.33 3.83
C ILE A 189 0.87 10.95 2.46
N LYS A 190 -0.32 11.55 2.38
CA LYS A 190 -0.75 12.27 1.17
C LYS A 190 -0.21 13.70 1.25
N TYR A 191 0.58 14.08 0.26
CA TYR A 191 0.92 15.48 0.04
C TYR A 191 0.00 16.07 -1.01
N GLU A 192 -0.42 17.31 -0.81
CA GLU A 192 -1.03 18.14 -1.84
C GLU A 192 -0.08 19.27 -2.20
N THR A 193 0.18 19.44 -3.50
CA THR A 193 0.97 20.57 -3.99
C THR A 193 0.05 21.78 -4.11
N TRP A 194 0.33 22.79 -3.30
CA TRP A 194 -0.33 24.09 -3.34
C TRP A 194 0.44 25.04 -4.25
N VAL A 195 -0.32 25.94 -4.86
CA VAL A 195 0.17 27.02 -5.71
C VAL A 195 -0.35 28.31 -5.11
N GLU A 196 0.54 29.24 -4.82
CA GLU A 196 0.20 30.52 -4.19
C GLU A 196 0.80 31.68 -4.98
N THR A 197 0.07 32.80 -5.06
CA THR A 197 0.56 34.01 -5.73
C THR A 197 1.56 34.75 -4.86
N ILE A 198 2.73 35.09 -5.41
CA ILE A 198 3.75 35.91 -4.71
C ILE A 198 3.39 37.40 -4.80
N THR A 199 2.69 37.81 -5.86
CA THR A 199 2.42 39.21 -6.16
C THR A 199 1.33 39.81 -5.23
N PRO A 200 1.57 40.99 -4.64
CA PRO A 200 0.55 41.72 -3.85
C PRO A 200 -0.71 42.00 -4.67
N GLN A 201 -1.88 41.89 -4.03
CA GLN A 201 -3.20 41.95 -4.68
C GLN A 201 -3.42 43.17 -5.58
N GLU A 202 -2.78 44.31 -5.26
CA GLU A 202 -2.88 45.57 -6.01
C GLU A 202 -2.18 45.55 -7.39
N GLU A 203 -1.14 44.72 -7.58
CA GLU A 203 -0.41 44.62 -8.85
C GLU A 203 -0.96 43.52 -9.77
N VAL A 204 -1.80 42.64 -9.24
CA VAL A 204 -2.26 41.44 -9.95
C VAL A 204 -3.21 41.76 -11.11
N GLU A 205 -4.05 42.78 -11.00
CA GLU A 205 -4.99 43.15 -12.08
C GLU A 205 -4.28 43.63 -13.35
N GLN A 206 -3.20 44.40 -13.18
CA GLN A 206 -2.37 44.85 -14.29
C GLN A 206 -1.62 43.67 -14.92
N LEU A 207 -1.09 42.77 -14.10
CA LEU A 207 -0.42 41.55 -14.54
C LEU A 207 -1.36 40.63 -15.35
N ILE A 208 -2.59 40.41 -14.89
CA ILE A 208 -3.61 39.62 -15.60
C ILE A 208 -3.87 40.25 -16.97
N SER A 209 -4.04 41.57 -17.04
CA SER A 209 -4.31 42.30 -18.29
C SER A 209 -3.16 42.16 -19.30
N GLN A 210 -1.91 42.22 -18.84
CA GLN A 210 -0.73 42.02 -19.69
C GLN A 210 -0.59 40.57 -20.16
N LEU A 211 -0.84 39.60 -19.28
CA LEU A 211 -0.74 38.18 -19.60
C LEU A 211 -1.87 37.71 -20.50
N ALA A 212 -3.07 38.27 -20.40
CA ALA A 212 -4.23 37.87 -21.20
C ALA A 212 -3.96 37.97 -22.71
N ALA A 213 -3.18 38.97 -23.13
CA ALA A 213 -2.85 39.20 -24.54
C ALA A 213 -1.86 38.19 -25.14
N ARG A 214 -0.93 37.65 -24.34
CA ARG A 214 0.17 36.79 -24.83
C ARG A 214 0.08 35.34 -24.35
N ALA A 215 -0.50 35.12 -23.18
CA ALA A 215 -0.54 33.84 -22.48
C ALA A 215 -1.86 33.71 -21.70
N PRO A 216 -3.00 33.54 -22.39
CA PRO A 216 -4.34 33.53 -21.77
C PRO A 216 -4.50 32.46 -20.69
N LYS A 217 -3.86 31.29 -20.83
CA LYS A 217 -3.86 30.25 -19.77
C LYS A 217 -3.09 30.68 -18.51
N GLN A 218 -2.02 31.47 -18.65
CA GLN A 218 -1.27 32.00 -17.50
C GLN A 218 -2.09 33.06 -16.76
N ALA A 219 -2.75 33.95 -17.52
CA ALA A 219 -3.65 34.96 -16.94
C ALA A 219 -4.84 34.32 -16.22
N SER A 220 -5.42 33.27 -16.83
CA SER A 220 -6.50 32.48 -16.23
C SER A 220 -6.06 31.85 -14.91
N CYS A 221 -4.87 31.25 -14.87
CA CYS A 221 -4.30 30.66 -13.64
C CYS A 221 -4.19 31.67 -12.50
N ILE A 222 -3.58 32.84 -12.74
CA ILE A 222 -3.45 33.89 -11.72
C ILE A 222 -4.82 34.42 -11.28
N ASN A 223 -5.74 34.64 -12.22
CA ASN A 223 -7.10 35.08 -11.90
C ASN A 223 -7.84 34.05 -11.01
N LEU A 224 -7.64 32.76 -11.28
CA LEU A 224 -8.24 31.67 -10.49
C LEU A 224 -7.67 31.65 -9.06
N LEU A 225 -6.37 31.85 -8.91
CA LEU A 225 -5.72 31.96 -7.59
C LEU A 225 -6.28 33.15 -6.80
N VAL A 226 -6.36 34.35 -7.39
CA VAL A 226 -6.88 35.55 -6.71
C VAL A 226 -8.33 35.38 -6.25
N LYS A 227 -9.17 34.69 -7.04
CA LYS A 227 -10.57 34.42 -6.66
C LYS A 227 -10.72 33.46 -5.48
N HIS A 228 -9.66 32.74 -5.13
CA HIS A 228 -9.62 31.73 -4.07
C HIS A 228 -8.50 32.07 -3.06
N ASP A 229 -8.53 33.29 -2.52
CA ASP A 229 -7.62 33.76 -1.47
C ASP A 229 -6.12 33.66 -1.82
N GLY A 230 -5.79 33.74 -3.11
CA GLY A 230 -4.41 33.73 -3.60
C GLY A 230 -3.79 32.33 -3.70
N LYS A 231 -4.50 31.26 -3.33
CA LYS A 231 -3.93 29.91 -3.31
C LYS A 231 -4.91 28.79 -3.65
N LEU A 232 -4.43 27.82 -4.42
CA LEU A 232 -5.18 26.61 -4.76
C LEU A 232 -4.26 25.41 -4.93
N THR A 233 -4.82 24.21 -4.81
CA THR A 233 -4.07 23.00 -5.14
C THR A 233 -3.92 22.85 -6.66
N THR A 234 -2.87 22.14 -7.08
CA THR A 234 -2.67 21.79 -8.49
C THR A 234 -3.86 21.02 -9.08
N ASP A 235 -4.56 20.23 -8.25
CA ASP A 235 -5.76 19.48 -8.65
C ASP A 235 -6.96 20.41 -8.86
N GLN A 236 -7.18 21.36 -7.95
CA GLN A 236 -8.22 22.40 -8.09
C GLN A 236 -7.98 23.27 -9.33
N LEU A 237 -6.75 23.73 -9.57
CA LEU A 237 -6.41 24.51 -10.77
C LEU A 237 -6.67 23.74 -12.07
N ARG A 238 -6.41 22.43 -12.06
CA ARG A 238 -6.72 21.56 -13.19
C ARG A 238 -8.23 21.41 -13.38
N HIS A 239 -8.98 21.15 -12.31
CA HIS A 239 -10.43 20.90 -12.39
C HIS A 239 -11.26 22.16 -12.65
N LEU A 240 -10.94 23.28 -12.01
CA LEU A 240 -11.65 24.55 -12.15
C LEU A 240 -11.26 25.30 -13.43
N GLY A 241 -9.98 25.24 -13.81
CA GLY A 241 -9.41 26.10 -14.85
C GLY A 241 -8.77 25.39 -16.03
N GLY A 242 -8.69 24.05 -16.04
CA GLY A 242 -7.96 23.32 -17.08
C GLY A 242 -6.48 23.70 -17.17
N ILE A 243 -5.88 24.08 -16.03
CA ILE A 243 -4.50 24.56 -15.94
C ILE A 243 -3.56 23.36 -15.81
N ASP A 244 -2.69 23.19 -16.80
CA ASP A 244 -1.71 22.11 -16.85
C ASP A 244 -0.43 22.46 -16.07
N ARG A 245 0.31 21.44 -15.61
CA ARG A 245 1.61 21.62 -14.92
C ARG A 245 2.63 22.46 -15.68
N ALA A 246 2.57 22.48 -17.01
CA ALA A 246 3.44 23.32 -17.84
C ALA A 246 3.19 24.82 -17.63
N VAL A 247 1.92 25.22 -17.41
CA VAL A 247 1.54 26.61 -17.14
C VAL A 247 2.06 27.03 -15.77
N ILE A 248 1.91 26.17 -14.76
CA ILE A 248 2.38 26.39 -13.39
C ILE A 248 3.91 26.57 -13.40
N ARG A 249 4.67 25.63 -14.01
CA ARG A 249 6.13 25.76 -14.13
C ARG A 249 6.58 27.04 -14.84
N ALA A 250 5.83 27.48 -15.85
CA ALA A 250 6.16 28.70 -16.59
C ALA A 250 5.89 29.97 -15.78
N LEU A 251 4.89 29.96 -14.89
CA LEU A 251 4.60 31.06 -13.95
C LEU A 251 5.60 31.07 -12.78
N GLU A 252 5.96 29.90 -12.26
CA GLU A 252 6.98 29.72 -11.23
C GLU A 252 8.36 30.22 -11.71
N LYS A 253 8.75 29.90 -12.95
CA LYS A 253 9.98 30.42 -13.57
C LYS A 253 9.96 31.95 -13.75
N LYS A 254 8.78 32.56 -13.81
CA LYS A 254 8.60 34.02 -13.86
C LYS A 254 8.50 34.65 -12.47
N GLU A 255 8.64 33.86 -11.41
CA GLU A 255 8.54 34.30 -10.00
C GLU A 255 7.19 34.96 -9.67
N LEU A 256 6.13 34.56 -10.37
CA LEU A 256 4.76 35.09 -10.14
C LEU A 256 3.96 34.25 -9.14
N ILE A 257 4.35 32.98 -8.98
CA ILE A 257 3.73 32.03 -8.08
C ILE A 257 4.81 31.19 -7.40
N GLU A 258 4.51 30.69 -6.22
CA GLU A 258 5.31 29.70 -5.50
C GLU A 258 4.54 28.38 -5.43
N THR A 259 5.26 27.26 -5.43
CA THR A 259 4.68 25.95 -5.18
C THR A 259 5.30 25.29 -3.95
N TYR A 260 4.46 24.71 -3.10
CA TYR A 260 4.89 24.01 -1.89
C TYR A 260 4.02 22.79 -1.63
N GLU A 261 4.56 21.81 -0.92
CA GLU A 261 3.84 20.60 -0.55
C GLU A 261 3.33 20.72 0.89
N VAL A 262 2.04 20.46 1.07
CA VAL A 262 1.39 20.40 2.38
C VAL A 262 0.96 18.97 2.63
N GLU A 263 1.31 18.45 3.82
CA GLU A 263 0.78 17.18 4.29
C GLU A 263 -0.71 17.30 4.58
N VAL A 264 -1.50 16.41 3.97
CA VAL A 264 -2.96 16.39 4.14
C VAL A 264 -3.36 15.08 4.79
N ILE A 265 -3.86 15.21 6.02
CA ILE A 265 -4.51 14.11 6.73
C ILE A 265 -5.83 13.83 6.04
N ARG A 266 -6.02 12.59 5.61
CA ARG A 266 -7.29 12.14 5.04
C ARG A 266 -8.27 11.91 6.17
N ASP A 267 -9.12 12.89 6.45
CA ASP A 267 -10.28 12.68 7.30
C ASP A 267 -11.53 12.44 6.42
N PRO A 268 -11.91 11.17 6.18
CA PRO A 268 -13.10 10.85 5.39
C PRO A 268 -14.40 11.30 6.07
N TYR A 269 -14.35 11.67 7.36
CA TYR A 269 -15.49 12.13 8.14
C TYR A 269 -15.52 13.63 8.38
N GLN A 270 -14.56 14.41 7.85
CA GLN A 270 -14.47 15.86 8.09
C GLN A 270 -15.78 16.60 7.76
N ASN A 271 -16.53 16.09 6.78
CA ASN A 271 -17.83 16.63 6.37
C ASN A 271 -19.01 15.71 6.71
N TYR A 272 -18.78 14.60 7.42
CA TYR A 272 -19.82 13.64 7.77
C TYR A 272 -20.56 14.09 9.02
N LYS A 273 -21.83 14.51 8.87
CA LYS A 273 -22.73 14.74 9.99
C LYS A 273 -23.46 13.44 10.31
N VAL A 274 -23.10 12.80 11.42
CA VAL A 274 -23.85 11.65 11.94
C VAL A 274 -25.19 12.17 12.46
N GLU A 275 -26.27 11.94 11.74
CA GLU A 275 -27.60 12.13 12.31
C GLU A 275 -27.87 11.01 13.31
N THR A 276 -28.21 11.37 14.55
CA THR A 276 -28.56 10.40 15.58
C THR A 276 -29.72 9.53 15.08
N ALA A 277 -29.52 8.21 15.06
CA ALA A 277 -30.55 7.28 14.63
C ALA A 277 -31.86 7.56 15.41
N LYS A 278 -32.96 7.73 14.67
CA LYS A 278 -34.28 7.89 15.30
C LYS A 278 -34.53 6.65 16.16
N GLN A 279 -34.87 6.86 17.43
CA GLN A 279 -35.34 5.77 18.28
C GLN A 279 -36.66 5.26 17.71
N ILE A 280 -36.60 4.16 16.96
CA ILE A 280 -37.79 3.44 16.52
C ILE A 280 -38.23 2.58 17.71
N LYS A 281 -39.43 2.84 18.24
CA LYS A 281 -40.06 1.90 19.17
C LYS A 281 -40.56 0.70 18.34
N PRO A 282 -40.19 -0.55 18.67
CA PRO A 282 -40.72 -1.72 17.99
C PRO A 282 -42.24 -1.70 18.03
N THR A 283 -42.90 -2.14 16.95
CA THR A 283 -44.34 -2.44 17.01
C THR A 283 -44.59 -3.66 17.88
N LEU A 284 -45.85 -3.87 18.32
CA LEU A 284 -46.24 -5.05 19.11
C LEU A 284 -45.98 -6.38 18.40
N GLU A 285 -45.84 -6.39 17.07
CA GLU A 285 -45.50 -7.56 16.27
C GLU A 285 -43.97 -7.80 16.16
N GLN A 286 -43.16 -6.79 16.52
CA GLN A 286 -41.69 -6.81 16.46
C GLN A 286 -41.03 -6.98 17.84
N ALA A 287 -41.82 -7.02 18.91
CA ALA A 287 -41.39 -7.19 20.30
C ALA A 287 -41.58 -8.64 20.77
#